data_AF-A0A091DV45-F1
#
_entry.id   AF-A0A091DV45-F1
#
_cell.length_a   1.000
_cell.length_b   1.000
_cell.length_c   1.000
_cell.angle_alpha   90.00
_cell.angle_beta   90.00
_cell.angle_gamma   90.00
#
_symmetry.space_group_name_H-M   'P 1'
#
loop_
_entity.id
_entity.type
_entity.pdbx_description
1 polymer ?
#
loop_
_entity_poly.entity_id
_entity_poly.type
_entity_poly.pdbx_seq_one_letter_code
_entity_poly.pdbx_strand_id
1 'polypeptide(L)'
;MENIGEQVVCLMAYHLLFAMFVWSYWKTIFTLPMNPSKEFHLSYAEKELLEREPRGEAHQEVLRRAAKELPIYTRTMSGAIRYCDRCQLIKPDRCHHCSVCDKCILKMDHHCPWVNNCVGFSNYKFFLLFLAYSLLYCLFIAATDLQYFIKFWTNGLPDTQAKFHIMFLFFAAAMFSVSLSSLFGYHCWLVSKNKSTLEAFRSPVFRHGTDKNGFNLGFSKNMRQVFGDEKKYWLLPIFSSLGDGCSFPTCLVNQDPEQPAIPAGLNSTKK
;
A
#
# COMPACT_ATOMS: atom_id res chain seq x y z
N MET A 1 -12.83 -25.40 26.99
CA MET A 1 -11.73 -26.32 26.64
C MET A 1 -11.35 -27.15 27.86
N GLU A 2 -11.89 -28.37 27.96
CA GLU A 2 -11.57 -29.31 29.05
C GLU A 2 -10.52 -30.36 28.62
N ASN A 3 -10.26 -30.48 27.32
CA ASN A 3 -9.29 -31.41 26.76
C ASN A 3 -7.91 -30.74 26.60
N ILE A 4 -6.87 -31.36 27.16
CA ILE A 4 -5.47 -30.91 27.04
C ILE A 4 -5.05 -30.79 25.56
N GLY A 5 -5.52 -31.71 24.70
CA GLY A 5 -5.23 -31.67 23.27
C GLY A 5 -5.76 -30.40 22.59
N GLU A 6 -6.98 -29.97 22.92
CA GLU A 6 -7.54 -28.71 22.41
C GLU A 6 -6.73 -27.51 22.85
N GLN A 7 -6.32 -27.49 24.13
CA GLN A 7 -5.50 -26.40 24.67
C GLN A 7 -4.15 -26.29 23.96
N VAL A 8 -3.48 -27.43 23.71
CA VAL A 8 -2.21 -27.47 22.97
C VAL A 8 -2.39 -26.94 21.54
N VAL A 9 -3.43 -27.39 20.83
CA VAL A 9 -3.72 -26.93 19.46
C VAL A 9 -3.99 -25.43 19.41
N CYS A 10 -4.81 -24.91 20.33
CA CYS A 10 -5.08 -23.48 20.43
C CYS A 10 -3.82 -22.66 20.74
N LEU A 11 -2.97 -23.14 21.65
CA LEU A 11 -1.70 -22.47 21.97
C LEU A 11 -0.75 -22.47 20.78
N MET A 12 -0.63 -23.57 20.03
CA MET A 12 0.21 -23.62 18.82
C MET A 12 -0.30 -22.64 17.75
N ALA A 13 -1.61 -22.62 17.50
CA ALA A 13 -2.23 -21.69 16.56
C ALA A 13 -2.03 -20.23 16.98
N TYR A 14 -2.20 -19.93 18.27
CA TYR A 14 -1.97 -18.62 18.85
C TYR A 14 -0.54 -18.14 18.59
N HIS A 15 0.47 -18.94 18.92
CA HIS A 15 1.88 -18.56 18.75
C HIS A 15 2.25 -18.38 17.29
N LEU A 16 1.71 -19.20 16.39
CA LEU A 16 1.93 -19.05 14.95
C LEU A 16 1.38 -17.72 14.43
N LEU A 17 0.12 -17.39 14.76
CA LEU A 17 -0.51 -16.14 14.35
C LEU A 17 0.19 -14.93 14.97
N PHE A 18 0.53 -15.02 16.27
CA PHE A 18 1.26 -13.98 16.97
C PHE A 18 2.63 -13.72 16.35
N ALA A 19 3.39 -14.77 16.03
CA ALA A 19 4.70 -14.64 15.39
C ALA A 19 4.58 -13.96 14.01
N MET A 20 3.61 -14.35 13.18
CA MET A 20 3.39 -13.72 11.87
C MET A 20 2.91 -12.28 11.98
N PHE A 21 2.04 -11.97 12.95
CA PHE A 21 1.61 -10.62 13.28
C PHE A 21 2.80 -9.74 13.69
N VAL A 22 3.59 -10.16 14.67
CA VAL A 22 4.75 -9.39 15.16
C VAL A 22 5.80 -9.23 14.05
N TRP A 23 6.08 -10.28 13.28
CA TRP A 23 7.05 -10.21 12.19
C TRP A 23 6.62 -9.23 11.10
N SER A 24 5.36 -9.29 10.64
CA SER A 24 4.83 -8.35 9.65
C SER A 24 4.75 -6.92 10.17
N TYR A 25 4.36 -6.72 11.43
CA TYR A 25 4.35 -5.40 12.07
C TYR A 25 5.76 -4.81 12.15
N TRP A 26 6.73 -5.58 12.64
CA TRP A 26 8.15 -5.20 12.71
C TRP A 26 8.68 -4.79 11.33
N LYS A 27 8.42 -5.61 10.31
CA LYS A 27 8.85 -5.31 8.93
C LYS A 27 8.19 -4.05 8.38
N THR A 28 6.95 -3.76 8.75
CA THR A 28 6.26 -2.53 8.33
C THR A 28 6.86 -1.28 8.97
N ILE A 29 7.19 -1.34 10.27
CA ILE A 29 7.82 -0.24 11.01
C ILE A 29 9.24 0.01 10.50
N PHE A 30 10.09 -1.02 10.52
CA PHE A 30 11.55 -0.84 10.38
C PHE A 30 12.06 -0.94 8.94
N THR A 31 11.21 -1.30 7.97
CA THR A 31 11.61 -1.18 6.56
C THR A 31 11.52 0.28 6.14
N LEU A 32 12.68 0.89 5.92
CA LEU A 32 12.75 2.28 5.50
C LEU A 32 12.05 2.48 4.14
N PRO A 33 11.28 3.57 3.98
CA PRO A 33 10.71 3.93 2.69
C PRO A 33 11.82 4.23 1.70
N MET A 34 11.72 3.68 0.49
CA MET A 34 12.68 3.97 -0.57
C MET A 34 12.47 5.37 -1.15
N ASN A 35 13.60 5.99 -1.48
CA ASN A 35 13.70 7.31 -2.08
C ASN A 35 14.01 7.19 -3.58
N PRO A 36 13.68 8.23 -4.38
CA PRO A 36 14.07 8.28 -5.79
C PRO A 36 15.58 8.06 -5.98
N SER A 37 15.94 7.37 -7.06
CA SER A 37 17.34 7.19 -7.48
C SER A 37 17.99 8.54 -7.83
N LYS A 38 19.33 8.54 -7.91
CA LYS A 38 20.12 9.75 -8.17
C LYS A 38 19.79 10.40 -9.51
N GLU A 39 19.37 9.63 -10.51
CA GLU A 39 19.00 10.12 -11.84
C GLU A 39 17.81 11.08 -11.83
N PHE A 40 16.91 10.99 -10.85
CA PHE A 40 15.78 11.91 -10.70
C PHE A 40 16.17 13.23 -10.01
N HIS A 41 17.36 13.30 -9.41
CA HIS A 41 17.85 14.52 -8.80
C HIS A 41 18.44 15.43 -9.86
N LEU A 42 18.10 16.71 -9.79
CA LEU A 42 18.69 17.69 -10.70
C LEU A 42 20.19 17.80 -10.46
N SER A 43 20.95 17.94 -11.54
CA SER A 43 22.35 18.31 -11.48
C SER A 43 22.52 19.71 -10.87
N TYR A 44 23.72 20.04 -10.40
CA TYR A 44 23.99 21.36 -9.84
C TYR A 44 23.67 22.49 -10.84
N ALA A 45 24.08 22.33 -12.10
CA ALA A 45 23.82 23.31 -13.15
C ALA A 45 22.32 23.49 -13.43
N GLU A 46 21.54 22.41 -13.42
CA GLU A 46 20.09 22.49 -13.59
C GLU A 46 19.40 23.18 -12.41
N LYS A 47 19.87 22.93 -11.18
CA LYS A 47 19.34 23.62 -9.98
C LYS A 47 19.60 25.12 -10.05
N GLU A 48 20.83 25.51 -10.35
CA GLU A 48 21.21 26.92 -10.46
C GLU A 48 20.42 27.62 -11.58
N LEU A 49 20.21 26.96 -12.72
CA LEU A 49 19.36 27.49 -13.78
C LEU A 49 17.90 27.62 -13.31
N LEU A 50 17.37 26.59 -12.66
CA LEU A 50 15.98 26.56 -12.19
C LEU A 50 15.68 27.65 -11.14
N GLU A 51 16.66 28.01 -10.30
CA GLU A 51 16.57 29.08 -9.30
C GLU A 51 16.59 30.48 -9.92
N ARG A 52 17.29 30.66 -11.04
CA ARG A 52 17.38 31.93 -11.77
C ARG A 52 16.14 32.21 -12.61
N GLU A 53 15.53 31.17 -13.16
CA GLU A 53 14.34 31.30 -14.02
C GLU A 53 13.07 31.64 -13.21
N PRO A 54 12.23 32.58 -13.68
CA PRO A 54 10.97 32.89 -13.02
C PRO A 54 10.04 31.67 -13.04
N ARG A 55 9.25 31.51 -11.97
CA ARG A 55 8.23 30.44 -11.92
C ARG A 55 7.23 30.65 -13.06
N GLY A 56 7.20 29.71 -13.99
CA GLY A 56 6.39 29.81 -15.20
C GLY A 56 6.83 28.83 -16.27
N GLU A 57 6.72 29.25 -17.53
CA GLU A 57 7.00 28.41 -18.70
C GLU A 57 8.50 28.08 -18.85
N ALA A 58 9.38 29.07 -18.66
CA ALA A 58 10.83 28.87 -18.66
C ALA A 58 11.30 27.85 -17.60
N HIS A 59 10.81 27.98 -16.36
CA HIS A 59 11.07 27.02 -15.30
C HIS A 59 10.58 25.60 -15.66
N GLN A 60 9.41 25.48 -16.30
CA GLN A 60 8.92 24.18 -16.77
C GLN A 60 9.74 23.62 -17.92
N GLU A 61 10.32 24.45 -18.78
CA GLU A 61 11.15 23.99 -19.89
C GLU A 61 12.45 23.36 -19.39
N VAL A 62 13.08 23.94 -18.37
CA VAL A 62 14.23 23.33 -17.68
C VAL A 62 13.87 21.95 -17.14
N LEU A 63 12.74 21.83 -16.46
CA LEU A 63 12.26 20.55 -15.90
C LEU A 63 11.90 19.54 -17.00
N ARG A 64 11.33 19.96 -18.13
CA ARG A 64 11.02 19.09 -19.26
C ARG A 64 12.28 18.53 -19.90
N ARG A 65 13.31 19.38 -20.06
CA ARG A 65 14.61 18.98 -20.59
C ARG A 65 15.28 17.94 -19.67
N ALA A 66 15.31 18.21 -18.36
CA ALA A 66 15.86 17.28 -17.37
C ALA A 66 15.06 15.96 -17.30
N ALA A 67 13.74 16.01 -17.47
CA ALA A 67 12.88 14.83 -17.45
C ALA A 67 12.90 14.00 -18.75
N LYS A 68 13.54 14.47 -19.82
CA LYS A 68 13.42 13.88 -21.17
C LYS A 68 13.84 12.41 -21.22
N GLU A 69 14.92 12.08 -20.53
CA GLU A 69 15.50 10.72 -20.48
C GLU A 69 14.99 9.90 -19.28
N LEU A 70 14.09 10.46 -18.45
CA LEU A 70 13.53 9.77 -17.29
C LEU A 70 12.26 8.99 -17.66
N PRO A 71 12.02 7.80 -17.08
CA PRO A 71 10.84 6.98 -17.36
C PRO A 71 9.58 7.53 -16.65
N ILE A 72 9.15 8.74 -17.03
CA ILE A 72 8.05 9.48 -16.39
C ILE A 72 6.91 9.72 -17.38
N TYR A 73 5.79 9.07 -17.12
CA TYR A 73 4.58 9.13 -17.93
C TYR A 73 3.51 10.06 -17.35
N THR A 74 3.59 10.40 -16.05
CA THR A 74 2.60 11.25 -15.38
C THR A 74 2.99 12.72 -15.27
N ARG A 75 1.99 13.60 -15.13
CA ARG A 75 2.10 15.05 -15.03
C ARG A 75 1.23 15.60 -13.90
N THR A 76 1.37 16.88 -13.59
CA THR A 76 0.40 17.58 -12.71
C THR A 76 -0.95 17.73 -13.43
N MET A 77 -1.98 18.19 -12.70
CA MET A 77 -3.29 18.51 -13.30
C MET A 77 -3.21 19.60 -14.39
N SER A 78 -2.20 20.48 -14.33
CA SER A 78 -1.95 21.50 -15.35
C SER A 78 -1.05 21.03 -16.49
N GLY A 79 -0.67 19.74 -16.52
CA GLY A 79 0.24 19.18 -17.53
C GLY A 79 1.73 19.45 -17.28
N ALA A 80 2.08 20.09 -16.16
CA ALA A 80 3.46 20.39 -15.78
C ALA A 80 4.25 19.15 -15.31
N ILE A 81 5.58 19.24 -15.32
CA ILE A 81 6.45 18.21 -14.75
C ILE A 81 6.25 18.17 -13.23
N ARG A 82 6.10 16.97 -12.68
CA ARG A 82 5.91 16.76 -11.24
C ARG A 82 7.26 16.95 -10.55
N TYR A 83 7.47 18.12 -9.95
CA TYR A 83 8.71 18.47 -9.26
C TYR A 83 8.52 18.53 -7.72
N CYS A 84 9.60 18.36 -6.97
CA CYS A 84 9.65 18.58 -5.52
C CYS A 84 10.65 19.68 -5.17
N ASP A 85 10.16 20.86 -4.77
CA ASP A 85 11.04 21.97 -4.35
C ASP A 85 11.87 21.62 -3.09
N ARG A 86 11.33 20.85 -2.15
CA ARG A 86 12.07 20.49 -0.92
C ARG A 86 13.22 19.53 -1.17
N CYS A 87 12.98 18.50 -1.99
CA CYS A 87 13.99 17.48 -2.28
C CYS A 87 14.83 17.81 -3.52
N GLN A 88 14.48 18.87 -4.26
CA GLN A 88 15.15 19.31 -5.50
C GLN A 88 15.32 18.18 -6.53
N LEU A 89 14.22 17.45 -6.77
CA LEU A 89 14.17 16.31 -7.68
C LEU A 89 12.88 16.29 -8.48
N ILE A 90 12.96 15.70 -9.67
CA ILE A 90 11.79 15.38 -10.49
C ILE A 90 11.16 14.12 -9.89
N LYS A 91 9.87 14.17 -9.54
CA LYS A 91 9.19 13.04 -8.90
C LYS A 91 9.00 11.92 -9.91
N PRO A 92 9.49 10.70 -9.63
CA PRO A 92 9.09 9.51 -10.37
C PRO A 92 7.56 9.35 -10.38
N ASP A 93 7.06 8.55 -11.31
CA ASP A 93 5.65 8.21 -11.32
C ASP A 93 5.25 7.59 -9.98
N ARG A 94 4.04 7.94 -9.49
CA ARG A 94 3.51 7.47 -8.19
C ARG A 94 4.31 7.87 -6.94
N CYS A 95 5.40 8.63 -7.09
CA CYS A 95 6.18 9.16 -5.96
C CYS A 95 5.55 10.45 -5.40
N HIS A 96 5.46 10.56 -4.07
CA HIS A 96 4.97 11.77 -3.41
C HIS A 96 5.89 12.18 -2.26
N HIS A 97 5.94 13.48 -1.95
CA HIS A 97 6.69 13.98 -0.80
C HIS A 97 5.82 13.85 0.45
N CYS A 98 6.32 13.17 1.48
CA CYS A 98 5.69 13.14 2.78
C CYS A 98 6.36 14.20 3.68
N SER A 99 5.59 15.16 4.17
CA SER A 99 6.10 16.21 5.06
C SER A 99 6.51 15.69 6.44
N VAL A 100 5.92 14.58 6.90
CA VAL A 100 6.29 13.97 8.20
C VAL A 100 7.62 13.23 8.10
N CYS A 101 7.83 12.49 7.01
CA CYS A 101 9.11 11.83 6.74
C CYS A 101 10.17 12.76 6.12
N ASP A 102 9.77 14.00 5.80
CA ASP A 102 10.52 15.03 5.06
C ASP A 102 11.30 14.53 3.85
N LYS A 103 10.68 13.63 3.07
CA LYS A 103 11.32 13.05 1.89
C LYS A 103 10.31 12.56 0.85
N CYS A 104 10.78 12.43 -0.39
CA CYS A 104 10.02 11.78 -1.46
C CYS A 104 10.00 10.26 -1.27
N ILE A 105 8.81 9.68 -1.27
CA ILE A 105 8.53 8.26 -1.04
C ILE A 105 8.05 7.63 -2.35
N LEU A 106 8.76 6.60 -2.80
CA LEU A 106 8.37 5.83 -4.00
C LEU A 106 7.05 5.09 -3.78
N LYS A 107 6.16 5.15 -4.78
CA LYS A 107 4.79 4.61 -4.73
C LYS A 107 4.10 4.89 -3.39
N MET A 108 4.14 6.14 -2.94
CA MET A 108 3.60 6.54 -1.64
C MET A 108 2.12 6.17 -1.58
N ASP A 109 1.75 5.43 -0.53
CA ASP A 109 0.36 5.14 -0.23
C ASP A 109 -0.18 6.13 0.81
N HIS A 110 0.42 6.13 2.00
CA HIS A 110 0.11 7.08 3.06
C HIS A 110 1.23 7.13 4.10
N HIS A 111 1.19 8.14 4.97
CA HIS A 111 1.95 8.10 6.22
C HIS A 111 1.07 7.45 7.29
N CYS A 112 1.57 6.41 7.96
CA CYS A 112 0.79 5.65 8.93
C CYS A 112 1.34 5.90 10.34
N PRO A 113 0.60 6.64 11.19
CA PRO A 113 1.03 6.92 12.56
C PRO A 113 1.24 5.65 13.40
N TRP A 114 0.44 4.61 13.15
CA TRP A 114 0.46 3.33 13.90
C TRP A 114 1.73 2.51 13.71
N VAL A 115 2.50 2.78 12.66
CA VAL A 115 3.80 2.15 12.40
C VAL A 115 4.93 3.17 12.43
N ASN A 116 4.63 4.43 12.78
CA ASN A 116 5.56 5.56 12.78
C ASN A 116 6.43 5.62 11.50
N ASN A 117 5.82 5.33 10.36
CA ASN A 117 6.54 5.21 9.09
C ASN A 117 5.60 5.46 7.90
N CYS A 118 6.19 5.79 6.76
CA CYS A 118 5.46 5.86 5.50
C CYS A 118 5.24 4.47 4.92
N VAL A 119 4.02 4.22 4.47
CA VAL A 119 3.68 3.06 3.66
C VAL A 119 3.86 3.44 2.18
N GLY A 120 4.76 2.75 1.50
CA GLY A 120 5.10 2.98 0.09
C GLY A 120 5.66 1.73 -0.55
N PHE A 121 6.41 1.88 -1.65
CA PHE A 121 6.85 0.73 -2.45
C PHE A 121 7.58 -0.36 -1.64
N SER A 122 8.52 0.01 -0.77
CA SER A 122 9.39 -0.95 -0.08
C SER A 122 8.70 -1.77 1.02
N ASN A 123 7.57 -1.29 1.56
CA ASN A 123 6.89 -1.92 2.69
C ASN A 123 5.39 -2.14 2.48
N TYR A 124 4.81 -1.82 1.32
CA TYR A 124 3.38 -2.00 1.08
C TYR A 124 2.93 -3.46 1.26
N LYS A 125 3.72 -4.43 0.77
CA LYS A 125 3.46 -5.85 1.02
C LYS A 125 3.44 -6.19 2.51
N PHE A 126 4.39 -5.66 3.28
CA PHE A 126 4.46 -5.90 4.72
C PHE A 126 3.26 -5.31 5.44
N PHE A 127 2.82 -4.11 5.05
CA PHE A 127 1.62 -3.48 5.57
C PHE A 127 0.36 -4.33 5.29
N LEU A 128 0.20 -4.87 4.08
CA LEU A 128 -0.92 -5.77 3.75
C LEU A 128 -0.91 -7.05 4.60
N LEU A 129 0.26 -7.66 4.78
CA LEU A 129 0.42 -8.83 5.63
C LEU A 129 0.16 -8.50 7.11
N PHE A 130 0.61 -7.34 7.57
CA PHE A 130 0.31 -6.84 8.90
C PHE A 130 -1.19 -6.70 9.11
N LEU A 131 -1.93 -6.08 8.19
CA LEU A 131 -3.39 -6.00 8.27
C LEU A 131 -4.06 -7.38 8.29
N ALA A 132 -3.63 -8.28 7.40
CA ALA A 132 -4.18 -9.63 7.31
C ALA A 132 -3.94 -10.44 8.59
N TYR A 133 -2.70 -10.49 9.08
CA TYR A 133 -2.36 -11.22 10.30
C TYR A 133 -2.94 -10.57 11.55
N SER A 134 -3.06 -9.24 11.61
CA SER A 134 -3.77 -8.55 12.69
C SER A 134 -5.24 -8.96 12.73
N LEU A 135 -5.90 -8.99 11.57
CA LEU A 135 -7.29 -9.42 11.46
C LEU A 135 -7.46 -10.88 11.87
N LEU A 136 -6.63 -11.78 11.33
CA LEU A 136 -6.68 -13.21 11.68
C LEU A 136 -6.42 -13.44 13.17
N TYR A 137 -5.46 -12.72 13.76
CA TYR A 137 -5.16 -12.80 15.19
C TYR A 137 -6.34 -12.31 16.05
N CYS A 138 -6.95 -11.19 15.69
CA CYS A 138 -8.12 -10.66 16.42
C CYS A 138 -9.35 -11.58 16.27
N LEU A 139 -9.61 -12.10 15.07
CA LEU A 139 -10.69 -13.06 14.84
C LEU A 139 -10.47 -14.36 15.61
N PHE A 140 -9.23 -14.84 15.67
CA PHE A 140 -8.87 -16.02 16.44
C PHE A 140 -9.15 -15.81 17.93
N ILE A 141 -8.67 -14.71 18.52
CA ILE A 141 -8.92 -14.36 19.93
C ILE A 141 -10.43 -14.24 20.19
N ALA A 142 -11.16 -13.48 19.38
CA ALA A 142 -12.59 -13.30 19.56
C ALA A 142 -13.36 -14.62 19.47
N ALA A 143 -12.99 -15.51 18.55
CA ALA A 143 -13.61 -16.83 18.40
C ALA A 143 -13.29 -17.75 19.58
N THR A 144 -12.04 -17.79 20.06
CA THR A 144 -11.66 -18.62 21.21
C THR A 144 -12.28 -18.11 22.51
N ASP A 145 -12.39 -16.79 22.65
CA ASP A 145 -12.92 -16.12 23.85
C ASP A 145 -14.44 -16.12 23.90
N LEU A 146 -15.14 -16.28 22.76
CA LEU A 146 -16.61 -16.29 22.70
C LEU A 146 -17.23 -17.30 23.67
N GLN A 147 -16.65 -18.48 23.82
CA GLN A 147 -17.15 -19.49 24.77
C GLN A 147 -17.07 -19.00 26.22
N TYR A 148 -16.00 -18.27 26.56
CA TYR A 148 -15.79 -17.72 27.91
C TYR A 148 -16.65 -16.47 28.12
N PHE A 149 -16.86 -15.69 27.06
CA PHE A 149 -17.83 -14.60 27.04
C PHE A 149 -19.24 -15.10 27.34
N ILE A 150 -19.69 -16.18 26.71
CA ILE A 150 -20.99 -16.79 26.99
C ILE A 150 -21.04 -17.29 28.45
N LYS A 151 -20.00 -17.99 28.92
CA LYS A 151 -19.93 -18.49 30.31
C LYS A 151 -19.94 -17.37 31.35
N PHE A 152 -19.41 -16.19 31.03
CA PHE A 152 -19.49 -15.01 31.89
C PHE A 152 -20.94 -14.61 32.13
N TRP A 153 -21.75 -14.54 31.07
CA TRP A 153 -23.15 -14.12 31.16
C TRP A 153 -24.09 -15.21 31.71
N THR A 154 -23.70 -16.48 31.61
CA THR A 154 -24.45 -17.60 32.19
C THR A 154 -24.05 -17.95 33.63
N ASN A 155 -23.27 -17.09 34.30
CA ASN A 155 -22.74 -17.30 35.66
C ASN A 155 -21.90 -18.59 35.82
N GLY A 156 -21.28 -19.05 34.73
CA GLY A 156 -20.48 -20.27 34.70
C GLY A 156 -18.98 -20.07 34.93
N LEU A 157 -18.53 -18.85 35.28
CA LEU A 157 -17.12 -18.54 35.54
C LEU A 157 -16.90 -18.09 36.99
N PRO A 158 -15.87 -18.63 37.68
CA PRO A 158 -15.49 -18.18 39.02
C PRO A 158 -14.96 -16.74 39.00
N ASP A 159 -15.33 -15.96 40.01
CA ASP A 159 -15.00 -14.54 40.11
C ASP A 159 -13.51 -14.33 40.43
N THR A 160 -12.71 -14.16 39.39
CA THR A 160 -11.25 -14.06 39.44
C THR A 160 -10.77 -12.97 38.50
N GLN A 161 -9.51 -12.52 38.63
CA GLN A 161 -8.91 -11.52 37.72
C GLN A 161 -8.97 -11.94 36.24
N ALA A 162 -8.99 -13.24 35.95
CA ALA A 162 -9.16 -13.78 34.60
C ALA A 162 -10.44 -13.28 33.92
N LYS A 163 -11.50 -13.04 34.70
CA LYS A 163 -12.79 -12.54 34.22
C LYS A 163 -12.67 -11.17 33.53
N PHE A 164 -11.91 -10.24 34.13
CA PHE A 164 -11.68 -8.92 33.55
C PHE A 164 -10.85 -9.00 32.27
N HIS A 165 -9.76 -9.78 32.29
CA HIS A 165 -8.90 -9.95 31.12
C HIS A 165 -9.62 -10.57 29.92
N ILE A 166 -10.43 -11.61 30.13
CA ILE A 166 -11.20 -12.26 29.06
C ILE A 166 -12.21 -11.27 28.44
N MET A 167 -12.94 -10.51 29.26
CA MET A 167 -13.88 -9.51 28.75
C MET A 167 -13.17 -8.45 27.93
N PHE A 168 -12.09 -7.90 28.47
CA PHE A 168 -11.30 -6.86 27.79
C PHE A 168 -10.73 -7.38 26.46
N LEU A 169 -10.15 -8.58 26.45
CA LEU A 169 -9.60 -9.21 25.25
C LEU A 169 -10.66 -9.42 24.18
N PHE A 170 -11.83 -9.96 24.54
CA PHE A 170 -12.92 -10.19 23.60
C PHE A 170 -13.39 -8.87 22.95
N PHE A 171 -13.69 -7.85 23.75
CA PHE A 171 -14.17 -6.56 23.23
C PHE A 171 -13.09 -5.85 22.39
N ALA A 172 -11.84 -5.83 22.86
CA ALA A 172 -10.74 -5.25 22.11
C ALA A 172 -10.56 -5.97 20.76
N ALA A 173 -10.50 -7.30 20.76
CA ALA A 173 -10.33 -8.12 19.56
C ALA A 173 -11.50 -7.93 18.57
N ALA A 174 -12.75 -7.88 19.05
CA ALA A 174 -13.91 -7.64 18.20
C ALA A 174 -13.88 -6.25 17.56
N MET A 175 -13.59 -5.19 18.33
CA MET A 175 -13.51 -3.81 17.81
C MET A 175 -12.40 -3.65 16.78
N PHE A 176 -11.21 -4.20 17.05
CA PHE A 176 -10.11 -4.20 16.08
C PHE A 176 -10.45 -5.01 14.83
N SER A 177 -11.11 -6.16 14.97
CA SER A 177 -11.51 -7.00 13.83
C SER A 177 -12.43 -6.25 12.86
N VAL A 178 -13.43 -5.52 13.35
CA VAL A 178 -14.33 -4.72 12.50
C VAL A 178 -13.56 -3.63 11.76
N SER A 179 -12.72 -2.88 12.48
CA SER A 179 -11.94 -1.79 11.90
C SER A 179 -10.95 -2.28 10.84
N LEU A 180 -10.19 -3.34 11.18
CA LEU A 180 -9.20 -3.97 10.31
C LEU A 180 -9.84 -4.62 9.09
N SER A 181 -11.03 -5.21 9.22
CA SER A 181 -11.75 -5.80 8.08
C SER A 181 -12.04 -4.76 7.00
N SER A 182 -12.50 -3.56 7.39
CA SER A 182 -12.78 -2.49 6.44
C SER A 182 -11.50 -1.99 5.74
N LEU A 183 -10.43 -1.76 6.51
CA LEU A 183 -9.17 -1.28 5.99
C LEU A 183 -8.50 -2.31 5.08
N PHE A 184 -8.46 -3.58 5.51
CA PHE A 184 -7.91 -4.67 4.72
C PHE A 184 -8.72 -4.89 3.43
N GLY A 185 -10.05 -4.85 3.50
CA GLY A 185 -10.93 -4.94 2.33
C GLY A 185 -10.68 -3.81 1.32
N TYR A 186 -10.54 -2.58 1.81
CA TYR A 186 -10.20 -1.42 0.98
C TYR A 186 -8.86 -1.59 0.28
N HIS A 187 -7.82 -2.03 1.00
CA HIS A 187 -6.50 -2.25 0.41
C HIS A 187 -6.47 -3.45 -0.55
N CYS A 188 -7.23 -4.51 -0.31
CA CYS A 188 -7.45 -5.58 -1.28
C CYS A 188 -8.03 -5.05 -2.59
N TRP A 189 -9.02 -4.14 -2.52
CA TRP A 189 -9.55 -3.46 -3.69
C TRP A 189 -8.49 -2.59 -4.39
N LEU A 190 -7.70 -1.81 -3.64
CA LEU A 190 -6.61 -0.99 -4.20
C LEU A 190 -5.57 -1.83 -4.96
N VAL A 191 -5.11 -2.93 -4.36
CA VAL A 191 -4.18 -3.87 -4.99
C VAL A 191 -4.81 -4.46 -6.25
N SER A 192 -6.09 -4.86 -6.20
CA SER A 192 -6.80 -5.43 -7.36
C SER A 192 -6.84 -4.49 -8.57
N LYS A 193 -6.76 -3.17 -8.33
CA LYS A 193 -6.77 -2.12 -9.36
C LYS A 193 -5.39 -1.46 -9.59
N ASN A 194 -4.35 -1.92 -8.91
CA ASN A 194 -3.01 -1.33 -8.88
C ASN A 194 -3.01 0.17 -8.56
N LYS A 195 -3.75 0.56 -7.52
CA LYS A 195 -3.83 1.94 -7.04
C LYS A 195 -3.15 2.09 -5.68
N SER A 196 -2.55 3.24 -5.44
CA SER A 196 -2.32 3.71 -4.08
C SER A 196 -3.56 4.42 -3.55
N THR A 197 -3.64 4.62 -2.23
CA THR A 197 -4.68 5.44 -1.59
C THR A 197 -4.73 6.84 -2.21
N LEU A 198 -3.58 7.48 -2.42
CA LEU A 198 -3.50 8.81 -3.06
C LEU A 198 -4.11 8.81 -4.48
N GLU A 199 -3.84 7.77 -5.26
CA GLU A 199 -4.35 7.65 -6.63
C GLU A 199 -5.85 7.34 -6.68
N ALA A 200 -6.39 6.70 -5.64
CA ALA A 200 -7.82 6.46 -5.49
C ALA A 200 -8.58 7.78 -5.25
N PHE A 201 -7.99 8.73 -4.52
CA PHE A 201 -8.56 10.07 -4.31
C PHE A 201 -8.28 11.03 -5.46
N ARG A 202 -7.09 10.95 -6.07
CA ARG A 202 -6.69 11.81 -7.18
C ARG A 202 -6.05 10.98 -8.27
N SER A 203 -6.82 10.74 -9.33
CA SER A 203 -6.36 9.94 -10.46
C SER A 203 -5.12 10.57 -11.12
N PRO A 204 -4.11 9.77 -11.47
CA PRO A 204 -2.92 10.27 -12.14
C PRO A 204 -3.26 10.82 -13.53
N VAL A 205 -2.57 11.90 -13.91
CA VAL A 205 -2.69 12.53 -15.23
C VAL A 205 -1.53 12.04 -16.09
N PHE A 206 -1.86 11.40 -17.20
CA PHE A 206 -0.92 10.97 -18.22
C PHE A 206 -0.93 11.98 -19.38
N ARG A 207 -0.08 11.75 -20.40
CA ARG A 207 -0.04 12.61 -21.60
C ARG A 207 -1.37 12.66 -22.36
N HIS A 208 -2.13 11.57 -22.34
CA HIS A 208 -3.47 11.48 -22.95
C HIS A 208 -4.61 11.97 -22.03
N GLY A 209 -4.27 12.51 -20.85
CA GLY A 209 -5.24 13.01 -19.89
C GLY A 209 -5.33 12.15 -18.62
N THR A 210 -6.38 12.39 -17.84
CA THR A 210 -6.59 11.70 -16.55
C THR A 210 -7.01 10.26 -16.79
N ASP A 211 -6.24 9.32 -16.24
CA ASP A 211 -6.55 7.89 -16.37
C ASP A 211 -6.46 7.20 -15.00
N LYS A 212 -7.64 6.92 -14.44
CA LYS A 212 -7.79 6.21 -13.17
C LYS A 212 -7.26 4.78 -13.21
N ASN A 213 -7.06 4.19 -14.38
CA ASN A 213 -6.62 2.82 -14.58
C ASN A 213 -5.25 2.74 -15.29
N GLY A 214 -4.52 3.85 -15.40
CA GLY A 214 -3.29 3.90 -16.20
C GLY A 214 -2.20 2.91 -15.77
N PHE A 215 -2.19 2.48 -14.50
CA PHE A 215 -1.27 1.45 -13.98
C PHE A 215 -1.91 0.07 -13.81
N ASN A 216 -3.18 -0.11 -14.17
CA ASN A 216 -3.90 -1.36 -14.00
C ASN A 216 -3.51 -2.35 -15.13
N LEU A 217 -2.93 -3.50 -14.76
CA LEU A 217 -2.45 -4.53 -15.67
C LEU A 217 -3.35 -5.79 -15.69
N GLY A 218 -4.50 -5.72 -15.02
CA GLY A 218 -5.36 -6.87 -14.74
C GLY A 218 -5.03 -7.53 -13.38
N PHE A 219 -6.04 -8.16 -12.77
CA PHE A 219 -5.99 -8.61 -11.38
C PHE A 219 -4.73 -9.43 -11.03
N SER A 220 -4.43 -10.47 -11.80
CA SER A 220 -3.28 -11.36 -11.55
C SER A 220 -1.95 -10.61 -11.62
N LYS A 221 -1.74 -9.78 -12.66
CA LYS A 221 -0.51 -8.99 -12.81
C LYS A 221 -0.39 -7.95 -11.68
N ASN A 222 -1.50 -7.31 -11.28
CA ASN A 222 -1.50 -6.35 -10.18
C ASN A 222 -1.10 -6.98 -8.84
N MET A 223 -1.60 -8.19 -8.55
CA MET A 223 -1.21 -8.93 -7.35
C MET A 223 0.29 -9.24 -7.38
N ARG A 224 0.83 -9.71 -8.52
CA ARG A 224 2.26 -10.00 -8.67
C ARG A 224 3.13 -8.77 -8.52
N GLN A 225 2.68 -7.58 -8.94
CA GLN A 225 3.43 -6.34 -8.70
C GLN A 225 3.73 -6.10 -7.21
N VAL A 226 2.86 -6.55 -6.31
CA VAL A 226 3.04 -6.40 -4.85
C VAL A 226 3.67 -7.64 -4.21
N PHE A 227 3.21 -8.85 -4.57
CA PHE A 227 3.59 -10.09 -3.91
C PHE A 227 4.70 -10.88 -4.62
N GLY A 228 5.04 -10.52 -5.86
CA GLY A 228 6.03 -11.21 -6.69
C GLY A 228 5.48 -12.43 -7.42
N ASP A 229 6.32 -13.02 -8.28
CA ASP A 229 5.97 -14.24 -9.02
C ASP A 229 6.09 -15.51 -8.17
N GLU A 230 7.01 -15.52 -7.20
CA GLU A 230 7.24 -16.65 -6.31
C GLU A 230 6.19 -16.74 -5.19
N LYS A 231 5.14 -17.55 -5.42
CA LYS A 231 4.01 -17.75 -4.48
C LYS A 231 4.42 -18.15 -3.06
N LYS A 232 5.54 -18.87 -2.88
CA LYS A 232 6.06 -19.26 -1.55
C LYS A 232 6.33 -18.07 -0.63
N TYR A 233 6.63 -16.90 -1.19
CA TYR A 233 6.89 -15.69 -0.41
C TYR A 233 5.63 -14.86 -0.15
N TRP A 234 4.48 -15.17 -0.74
CA TRP A 234 3.30 -14.29 -0.67
C TRP A 234 2.83 -14.03 0.75
N LEU A 235 2.85 -15.07 1.60
CA LEU A 235 2.44 -15.00 2.99
C LEU A 235 3.58 -14.62 3.94
N LEU A 236 4.82 -14.49 3.43
CA LEU A 236 5.98 -14.18 4.25
C LEU A 236 6.32 -12.68 4.17
N PRO A 237 6.61 -12.01 5.30
CA PRO A 237 7.14 -10.64 5.40
C PRO A 237 8.56 -10.44 4.82
N ILE A 238 8.82 -11.00 3.64
CA ILE A 238 10.06 -10.91 2.87
C ILE A 238 9.78 -10.08 1.62
N PHE A 239 10.68 -9.17 1.27
CA PHE A 239 10.47 -8.30 0.10
C PHE A 239 10.44 -9.14 -1.18
N SER A 240 9.38 -8.99 -1.96
CA SER A 240 9.21 -9.70 -3.25
C SER A 240 8.39 -8.90 -4.25
N SER A 241 8.19 -7.59 -4.01
CA SER A 241 7.48 -6.72 -4.95
C SER A 241 8.31 -6.54 -6.23
N LEU A 242 7.64 -6.41 -7.37
CA LEU A 242 8.30 -6.27 -8.67
C LEU A 242 8.61 -4.80 -8.98
N GLY A 243 9.66 -4.58 -9.77
CA GLY A 243 10.11 -3.25 -10.20
C GLY A 243 11.10 -2.60 -9.24
N ASP A 244 11.48 -1.37 -9.56
CA ASP A 244 12.44 -0.54 -8.81
C ASP A 244 11.76 0.53 -7.93
N GLY A 245 10.45 0.73 -8.13
CA GLY A 245 9.66 1.77 -7.49
C GLY A 245 9.77 3.16 -8.13
N CYS A 246 10.67 3.34 -9.10
CA CYS A 246 10.87 4.57 -9.86
C CYS A 246 10.11 4.54 -11.20
N SER A 247 9.95 3.35 -11.78
CA SER A 247 9.19 3.12 -13.01
C SER A 247 8.13 2.04 -12.80
N PHE A 248 7.00 2.17 -13.50
CA PHE A 248 5.87 1.23 -13.38
C PHE A 248 5.31 0.92 -14.76
N PRO A 249 4.97 -0.34 -15.05
CA PRO A 249 4.27 -0.67 -16.29
C PRO A 249 2.91 0.02 -16.35
N THR A 250 2.54 0.53 -17.52
CA THR A 250 1.26 1.19 -17.78
C THR A 250 0.41 0.35 -18.72
N CYS A 251 -0.91 0.54 -18.69
CA CYS A 251 -1.85 -0.22 -19.52
C CYS A 251 -1.73 0.09 -21.02
N LEU A 252 -1.25 1.28 -21.39
CA LEU A 252 -1.17 1.74 -22.78
C LEU A 252 0.20 1.52 -23.43
N VAL A 253 1.24 1.19 -22.65
CA VAL A 253 2.57 0.89 -23.19
C VAL A 253 2.71 -0.58 -23.61
N ASN A 254 1.74 -1.45 -23.24
CA ASN A 254 1.68 -2.86 -23.62
C ASN A 254 0.57 -3.19 -24.63
N GLN A 255 0.21 -2.26 -25.53
CA GLN A 255 -0.44 -2.73 -26.76
C GLN A 255 0.66 -3.43 -27.59
N ASP A 256 0.76 -4.75 -27.42
CA ASP A 256 1.43 -5.62 -28.38
C ASP A 256 0.93 -5.22 -29.78
N PRO A 257 1.81 -5.00 -30.78
CA PRO A 257 1.40 -4.61 -32.12
C PRO A 257 0.50 -5.63 -32.85
N GLU A 258 0.20 -6.78 -32.24
CA GLU A 258 -0.61 -7.86 -32.82
C GLU A 258 -2.00 -8.07 -32.19
N GLN A 259 -2.50 -7.18 -31.32
CA GLN A 259 -3.90 -7.27 -30.88
C GLN A 259 -4.79 -6.18 -31.51
N PRO A 260 -5.80 -6.54 -32.32
CA PRO A 260 -6.70 -5.57 -32.91
C PRO A 260 -7.53 -4.89 -31.83
N ALA A 261 -7.53 -3.55 -31.87
CA ALA A 261 -8.32 -2.71 -30.98
C ALA A 261 -9.81 -3.07 -31.08
N ILE A 262 -10.42 -3.43 -29.95
CA ILE A 262 -11.87 -3.59 -29.85
C ILE A 262 -12.48 -2.18 -29.93
N PRO A 263 -13.39 -1.90 -30.89
CA PRO A 263 -14.00 -0.58 -31.00
C PRO A 263 -14.83 -0.26 -29.76
N ALA A 264 -14.60 0.92 -29.21
CA ALA A 264 -15.43 1.48 -28.16
C ALA A 264 -16.78 1.93 -28.74
N GLY A 265 -17.86 1.36 -28.23
CA GLY A 265 -19.18 1.97 -28.24
C GLY A 265 -20.26 1.14 -28.91
N LEU A 266 -21.22 0.68 -28.10
CA LEU A 266 -22.62 0.91 -28.41
C LEU A 266 -23.37 1.19 -27.11
N ASN A 267 -23.85 2.43 -27.00
CA ASN A 267 -24.83 2.85 -26.02
C ASN A 267 -26.10 1.98 -26.17
N SER A 268 -26.58 1.40 -25.08
CA SER A 268 -27.97 0.98 -24.97
C SER A 268 -28.63 1.74 -23.83
N THR A 269 -29.21 2.88 -24.18
CA THR A 269 -30.42 3.41 -23.56
C THR A 269 -31.57 3.12 -24.52
N LYS A 270 -32.53 2.28 -24.13
CA LYS A 270 -33.98 2.58 -24.15
C LYS A 270 -34.83 1.36 -23.80
N LYS A 271 -35.77 1.64 -22.87
CA LYS A 271 -37.01 0.95 -22.48
C LYS A 271 -36.89 -0.36 -21.73
#